data_AF-A0A7C6SLQ8-F1
#
_entry.id   AF-A0A7C6SLQ8-F1
#
_cell.length_a   1.000
_cell.length_b   1.000
_cell.length_c   1.000
_cell.angle_alpha   90.00
_cell.angle_beta   90.00
_cell.angle_gamma   90.00
#
_symmetry.space_group_name_H-M   'P 1'
#
loop_
_entity.id
_entity.type
_entity.pdbx_description
1 polymer ?
#
loop_
_entity_poly.entity_id
_entity_poly.type
_entity_poly.pdbx_seq_one_letter_code
_entity_poly.pdbx_strand_id
1 'polypeptide(L)' 'MKDLRFRRLINNKSKKLLITPLDHGVTLGPIEGIYNIRDTVDALSKTKVNAVVLHKGNIINCKDILKGNMNI' A
#
# COMPACT_ATOMS: atom_id res chain seq x y z
N MET A 1 -7.08 7.91 20.05
CA MET A 1 -7.49 7.94 18.62
C MET A 1 -6.33 7.66 17.65
N LYS A 2 -5.15 8.28 17.82
CA LYS A 2 -3.93 8.00 17.01
C LYS A 2 -3.48 6.54 17.10
N ASP A 3 -3.48 5.96 18.30
CA ASP A 3 -3.01 4.59 18.54
C ASP A 3 -3.86 3.54 17.84
N LEU A 4 -5.16 3.80 17.66
CA LEU A 4 -6.05 2.89 16.96
C LEU A 4 -5.69 2.76 15.48
N ARG A 5 -5.27 3.85 14.82
CA ARG A 5 -4.79 3.81 13.44
C ARG A 5 -3.44 3.11 13.33
N PHE A 6 -2.55 3.40 14.29
CA PHE A 6 -1.19 2.83 14.31
C PHE A 6 -1.20 1.30 14.52
N ARG A 7 -2.12 0.80 15.37
CA ARG A 7 -2.32 -0.63 15.61
C ARG A 7 -2.72 -1.43 14.37
N ARG A 8 -3.30 -0.81 13.35
CA ARG A 8 -3.68 -1.49 12.09
C ARG A 8 -2.49 -1.72 11.17
N LEU A 9 -1.39 -1.00 11.36
CA LEU A 9 -0.21 -1.04 10.49
C LEU A 9 0.92 -1.87 11.09
N ILE A 10 1.13 -1.80 12.41
CA ILE A 10 2.21 -2.54 13.07
C ILE A 10 1.96 -4.05 13.05
N ASN A 11 2.99 -4.83 12.70
CA ASN A 11 2.96 -6.27 12.88
C ASN A 11 3.01 -6.63 14.38
N ASN A 12 1.98 -7.30 14.88
CA ASN A 12 1.86 -7.61 16.30
C ASN A 12 2.92 -8.59 16.83
N LYS A 13 3.49 -9.44 15.98
CA LYS A 13 4.52 -10.43 16.34
C LYS A 13 5.90 -9.81 16.35
N SER A 14 6.30 -9.13 15.28
CA SER A 14 7.64 -8.57 15.15
C SER A 14 7.79 -7.19 15.81
N LYS A 15 6.68 -6.50 16.10
CA LYS A 15 6.65 -5.08 16.50
C LYS A 15 7.34 -4.15 15.51
N LYS A 16 7.53 -4.60 14.27
CA LYS A 16 8.15 -3.84 13.18
C LYS A 16 7.10 -3.45 12.15
N LEU A 17 7.45 -2.43 11.37
CA LEU A 17 6.62 -1.87 10.32
C LEU A 17 7.50 -1.67 9.08
N LEU A 18 7.15 -2.34 7.99
CA LEU A 18 7.76 -2.18 6.67
C LEU A 18 6.73 -1.54 5.73
N ILE A 19 7.03 -0.33 5.27
CA ILE A 19 6.15 0.47 4.40
C ILE A 19 6.84 0.69 3.06
N THR A 20 6.12 0.48 1.96
CA THR A 20 6.61 0.79 0.61
C THR A 20 5.95 2.07 0.08
N PRO A 21 6.70 3.14 -0.21
CA PRO A 21 6.15 4.35 -0.81
C PRO A 21 6.04 4.24 -2.34
N LEU A 22 4.90 4.62 -2.91
CA LEU A 22 4.62 4.62 -4.35
C LEU A 22 3.89 5.90 -4.84
N ASP A 23 3.99 6.99 -4.09
CA ASP A 23 3.30 8.27 -4.35
C ASP A 23 4.06 9.19 -5.30
N HIS A 24 5.35 8.93 -5.54
CA HIS A 24 6.22 9.79 -6.35
C HIS A 24 5.86 9.84 -7.85
N GLY A 25 5.11 8.86 -8.38
CA GLY A 25 4.70 8.84 -9.79
C GLY A 25 3.80 10.00 -10.23
N VAL A 26 3.19 10.72 -9.28
CA VAL A 26 2.42 11.94 -9.58
C VAL A 26 3.32 13.11 -9.98
N THR A 27 4.52 13.18 -9.40
CA THR A 27 5.47 14.26 -9.69
C THR A 27 6.41 13.89 -10.82
N LEU A 28 6.90 12.64 -10.83
CA LEU A 28 7.90 12.16 -11.78
C LEU A 28 7.28 11.60 -13.08
N GLY A 29 5.96 11.47 -13.12
CA GLY A 29 5.28 10.77 -14.21
C GLY A 29 5.43 9.25 -14.11
N PRO A 30 5.01 8.53 -15.16
CA PRO A 30 5.03 7.08 -15.17
C PRO A 30 6.47 6.54 -15.32
N ILE A 31 7.12 6.25 -14.20
CA ILE A 31 8.44 5.60 -14.16
C ILE A 31 8.31 4.07 -14.10
N GLU A 32 9.40 3.38 -14.43
CA GLU A 32 9.48 1.93 -14.34
C GLU A 32 9.03 1.41 -12.96
N GLY A 33 8.28 0.32 -12.95
CA GLY A 33 7.77 -0.27 -11.70
C GLY A 33 6.57 0.43 -11.08
N ILE A 34 6.11 1.60 -11.58
CA ILE A 34 4.82 2.21 -11.20
C ILE A 34 3.99 2.69 -12.40
N TYR A 35 4.47 2.47 -13.63
CA TYR A 35 3.76 2.72 -14.88
C TYR A 35 2.33 2.17 -14.83
N ASN A 36 2.18 0.91 -14.41
CA ASN A 36 0.89 0.35 -13.98
C ASN A 36 0.92 0.09 -12.47
N ILE A 37 0.49 1.08 -11.70
CA ILE A 37 0.48 1.02 -10.25
C ILE A 37 -0.30 -0.19 -9.69
N ARG A 38 -1.33 -0.66 -10.41
CA ARG A 38 -2.14 -1.80 -9.98
C ARG A 38 -1.31 -3.08 -9.89
N ASP A 39 -0.46 -3.33 -10.89
CA ASP A 39 0.37 -4.54 -10.95
C ASP A 39 1.40 -4.55 -9.82
N THR A 40 1.99 -3.39 -9.53
CA THR A 40 2.94 -3.21 -8.42
C THR A 40 2.28 -3.41 -7.07
N VAL A 41 1.07 -2.86 -6.89
CA VAL A 41 0.29 -3.04 -5.65
C VAL A 41 -0.14 -4.51 -5.48
N ASP A 42 -0.54 -5.18 -6.56
CA ASP A 42 -0.86 -6.62 -6.55
C ASP A 42 0.36 -7.47 -6.18
N ALA A 43 1.51 -7.20 -6.77
CA ALA A 43 2.76 -7.87 -6.44
C ALA A 43 3.13 -7.68 -4.96
N LEU A 44 3.04 -6.43 -4.45
CA LEU A 44 3.31 -6.12 -3.05
C LEU A 44 2.34 -6.80 -2.09
N SER A 45 1.07 -6.97 -2.48
CA SER A 45 0.05 -7.66 -1.66
C SER A 45 0.42 -9.12 -1.33
N LYS A 46 1.26 -9.74 -2.18
CA LYS A 46 1.76 -11.12 -2.02
C LYS A 46 3.05 -11.20 -1.19
N THR A 47 3.57 -10.06 -0.72
CA THR A 47 4.82 -9.98 0.06
C THR A 47 4.55 -9.81 1.56
N LYS A 48 5.62 -9.59 2.35
CA LYS A 48 5.55 -9.35 3.80
C LYS A 48 5.49 -7.87 4.19
N VAL A 49 5.29 -6.96 3.23
CA VAL A 49 5.10 -5.53 3.54
C VAL A 49 3.82 -5.33 4.35
N ASN A 50 3.83 -4.36 5.26
CA ASN A 50 2.69 -4.11 6.14
C ASN A 50 1.73 -3.09 5.53
N ALA A 51 2.25 -2.12 4.80
CA ALA A 51 1.46 -1.07 4.17
C ALA A 51 2.18 -0.49 2.95
N VAL A 52 1.38 0.15 2.10
CA VAL A 52 1.84 0.89 0.92
C VAL A 52 1.34 2.32 1.03
N VAL A 53 2.18 3.30 0.70
CA VAL A 53 1.76 4.69 0.56
C VAL A 53 1.43 4.94 -0.91
N LEU A 54 0.19 5.34 -1.18
CA LEU A 54 -0.30 5.64 -2.51
C LEU A 54 -0.81 7.07 -2.57
N HIS A 55 -0.67 7.70 -3.73
CA HIS A 55 -1.41 8.92 -4.02
C HIS A 55 -2.91 8.61 -4.17
N LYS A 56 -3.78 9.49 -3.63
CA LYS A 56 -5.24 9.33 -3.61
C LYS A 56 -5.86 9.03 -4.98
N GLY A 57 -5.29 9.59 -6.05
CA GLY A 57 -5.76 9.35 -7.43
C GLY A 57 -5.61 7.89 -7.87
N ASN A 58 -4.61 7.19 -7.34
CA ASN A 58 -4.32 5.80 -7.69
C ASN A 58 -5.20 4.80 -6.95
N ILE A 59 -5.94 5.24 -5.93
CA ILE A 59 -6.86 4.37 -5.16
C ILE A 59 -7.93 3.77 -6.09
N ILE A 60 -8.41 4.53 -7.07
CA ILE A 60 -9.44 4.08 -8.03
C ILE A 60 -8.94 2.86 -8.82
N ASN A 61 -7.65 2.86 -9.18
CA ASN A 61 -7.01 1.82 -9.98
C ASN A 61 -6.69 0.54 -9.18
N CYS A 62 -6.71 0.60 -7.85
CA CYS A 62 -6.33 -0.52 -6.97
C CYS A 62 -7.47 -0.99 -6.05
N LYS A 63 -8.70 -0.49 -6.26
CA LYS A 63 -9.85 -0.73 -5.35
C LYS A 63 -10.13 -2.22 -5.12
N ASP A 64 -10.01 -3.02 -6.16
CA ASP A 64 -10.23 -4.47 -6.13
C ASP A 64 -9.20 -5.18 -5.25
N ILE A 65 -7.92 -4.83 -5.38
CA ILE A 65 -6.83 -5.39 -4.57
C ILE A 65 -6.96 -4.95 -3.11
N LEU A 66 -7.30 -3.68 -2.88
CA LEU A 66 -7.43 -3.11 -1.53
C LEU A 66 -8.64 -3.68 -0.76
N LYS A 67 -9.68 -4.13 -1.46
CA LYS A 67 -10.85 -4.78 -0.84
C LYS A 67 -10.58 -6.22 -0.40
N GLY A 68 -9.54 -6.87 -0.93
CA GLY A 68 -9.25 -8.29 -0.74
C GLY A 68 -8.77 -8.72 0.65
N ASN A 69 -8.61 -7.80 1.61
CA ASN A 69 -8.12 -8.12 2.96
C ASN A 69 -8.98 -7.53 4.10
N MET A 70 -10.19 -7.09 3.80
CA MET A 70 -11.16 -6.65 4.81
C MET A 70 -12.08 -7.81 5.22
N ASN A 71 -11.56 -8.70 6.06
CA ASN A 71 -12.42 -9.35 7.06
C ASN A 71 -12.54 -8.36 8.22
N ILE A 72 -13.55 -7.49 8.16
CA ILE A 72 -14.12 -6.85 9.35
C ILE A 72 -15.28 -7.74 9.78
#